data_AF-A0A3D1DJM1-F1
#
_entry.id   AF-A0A3D1DJM1-F1
#
_cell.length_a   1.000
_cell.length_b   1.000
_cell.length_c   1.000
_cell.angle_alpha   90.00
_cell.angle_beta   90.00
_cell.angle_gamma   90.00
#
_symmetry.space_group_name_H-M   'P 1'
#
loop_
_entity.id
_entity.type
_entity.pdbx_description
1 polymer ?
#
loop_
_entity_poly.entity_id
_entity_poly.type
_entity_poly.pdbx_seq_one_letter_code
_entity_poly.pdbx_strand_id
1 'polypeptide(L)'
;LSPRPGSESSRPGAITAWSGLFLAGDWTRTGWPSTMGGAVRSGLTAAESLLASRGTPIRLQPPELPAGRLARCLLPIDTESIPSPTAP
;
A
#
# COMPACT_ATOMS: atom_id res chain seq x y z
N LEU A 1 1.14 -7.49 21.81
CA LEU A 1 2.02 -6.31 21.65
C LEU A 1 1.40 -5.40 20.59
N SER A 2 1.24 -4.10 20.87
CA SER A 2 0.69 -3.13 19.91
C SER A 2 1.82 -2.37 19.21
N PRO A 3 1.73 -2.11 17.88
CA PRO A 3 2.69 -1.24 17.20
C PRO A 3 2.72 0.15 17.83
N ARG A 4 3.92 0.73 17.95
CA ARG A 4 4.10 2.09 18.46
C ARG A 4 3.93 3.12 17.34
N PRO A 5 3.48 4.35 17.65
CA PRO A 5 3.51 5.45 16.70
C PRO A 5 4.88 5.56 16.02
N GLY A 6 4.89 5.74 14.70
CA GLY A 6 6.11 5.79 13.89
C GLY A 6 6.65 4.43 13.44
N SER A 7 6.12 3.29 13.89
CA SER A 7 6.60 1.96 13.42
C SER A 7 6.45 1.73 11.91
N GLU A 8 5.59 2.50 11.24
CA GLU A 8 5.41 2.47 9.79
C GLU A 8 6.70 2.75 9.02
N SER A 9 7.58 3.63 9.52
CA SER A 9 8.83 3.97 8.82
C SER A 9 9.79 2.77 8.73
N SER A 10 9.71 1.86 9.70
CA SER A 10 10.55 0.66 9.76
C SER A 10 10.04 -0.48 8.87
N ARG A 11 8.80 -0.41 8.38
CA ARG A 11 8.26 -1.42 7.47
C ARG A 11 8.98 -1.34 6.12
N PRO A 12 9.46 -2.44 5.53
CA PRO A 12 10.11 -2.40 4.22
C PRO A 12 9.10 -2.28 3.08
N GLY A 13 9.58 -1.87 1.90
CA GLY A 13 8.79 -1.89 0.67
C GLY A 13 8.72 -3.28 0.03
N ALA A 14 8.03 -3.39 -1.10
CA ALA A 14 7.89 -4.66 -1.81
C ALA A 14 9.17 -5.11 -2.55
N ILE A 15 10.01 -4.16 -2.99
CA ILE A 15 11.26 -4.44 -3.71
C ILE A 15 12.38 -4.72 -2.71
N THR A 16 13.09 -5.83 -2.89
CA THR A 16 14.28 -6.18 -2.11
C THR A 16 15.57 -5.89 -2.88
N ALA A 17 16.71 -6.00 -2.19
CA ALA A 17 18.02 -5.91 -2.83
C ALA A 17 18.33 -7.12 -3.75
N TRP A 18 17.57 -8.21 -3.65
CA TRP A 18 17.80 -9.43 -4.42
C TRP A 18 16.89 -9.49 -5.64
N SER A 19 17.49 -9.65 -6.82
CA SER A 19 16.76 -9.78 -8.07
C SER A 19 15.79 -10.96 -8.03
N GLY A 20 14.52 -10.71 -8.34
CA GLY A 20 13.48 -11.75 -8.37
C GLY A 20 12.88 -12.09 -7.01
N LEU A 21 13.32 -11.44 -5.92
CA LEU A 21 12.71 -11.59 -4.60
C LEU A 21 11.92 -10.32 -4.23
N PHE A 22 10.62 -10.51 -3.95
CA PHE A 22 9.69 -9.45 -3.57
C PHE A 22 9.03 -9.79 -2.25
N LEU A 23 8.75 -8.78 -1.43
CA LEU A 23 8.11 -8.93 -0.12
C LEU A 23 6.64 -8.57 -0.18
N ALA A 24 5.83 -9.38 0.49
CA ALA A 24 4.43 -9.11 0.73
C ALA A 24 4.01 -9.49 2.16
N GLY A 25 3.01 -8.78 2.68
CA GLY A 25 2.45 -8.99 4.01
C GLY A 25 1.94 -7.70 4.63
N ASP A 26 1.15 -7.84 5.69
CA ASP A 26 0.59 -6.72 6.48
C ASP A 26 1.68 -5.89 7.21
N TRP A 27 2.86 -6.48 7.40
CA TRP A 27 4.07 -5.86 7.96
C TRP A 27 4.89 -5.05 6.95
N THR A 28 4.50 -5.03 5.66
CA THR A 28 5.17 -4.22 4.63
C THR A 28 4.56 -2.81 4.54
N ARG A 29 5.31 -1.88 3.96
CA ARG A 29 4.96 -0.46 3.89
C ARG A 29 3.90 -0.22 2.81
N THR A 30 2.63 -0.38 3.19
CA THR A 30 1.47 -0.11 2.34
C THR A 30 0.75 1.20 2.67
N GLY A 31 1.13 1.85 3.77
CA GLY A 31 0.39 2.97 4.36
C GLY A 31 -0.88 2.53 5.11
N TRP A 32 -1.17 1.23 5.18
CA TRP A 32 -2.30 0.68 5.93
C TRP A 32 -1.81 0.02 7.24
N PRO A 33 -2.61 0.05 8.31
CA PRO A 33 -2.34 -0.74 9.50
C PRO A 33 -2.25 -2.24 9.17
N SER A 34 -1.61 -3.02 10.05
CA SER A 34 -1.48 -4.48 9.94
C SER A 34 -2.87 -5.13 9.95
N THR A 35 -3.43 -5.34 8.76
CA THR A 35 -4.81 -5.77 8.52
C THR A 35 -4.83 -6.71 7.33
N MET A 36 -5.88 -7.53 7.20
CA MET A 36 -6.07 -8.36 5.99
C MET A 36 -6.06 -7.52 4.70
N GLY A 37 -6.71 -6.34 4.71
CA GLY A 37 -6.70 -5.43 3.56
C GLY A 37 -5.30 -4.91 3.22
N GLY A 38 -4.51 -4.56 4.24
CA GLY A 38 -3.10 -4.20 4.07
C GLY A 38 -2.27 -5.35 3.46
N ALA A 39 -2.48 -6.60 3.92
CA ALA A 39 -1.83 -7.77 3.34
C ALA A 39 -2.18 -7.97 1.86
N VAL A 40 -3.45 -7.82 1.48
CA VAL A 40 -3.89 -7.91 0.08
C VAL A 40 -3.25 -6.82 -0.77
N ARG A 41 -3.31 -5.56 -0.33
CA ARG A 41 -2.69 -4.43 -1.04
C ARG A 41 -1.18 -4.63 -1.21
N SER A 42 -0.52 -5.15 -0.19
CA SER A 42 0.89 -5.52 -0.23
C SER A 42 1.19 -6.57 -1.31
N GLY A 43 0.42 -7.66 -1.34
CA GLY A 43 0.56 -8.71 -2.35
C GLY A 43 0.39 -8.19 -3.78
N LEU A 44 -0.59 -7.32 -4.01
CA LEU A 44 -0.77 -6.66 -5.31
C LEU A 44 0.46 -5.82 -5.67
N THR A 45 0.99 -5.04 -4.73
CA THR A 45 2.19 -4.21 -4.96
C THR A 45 3.43 -5.05 -5.29
N ALA A 46 3.60 -6.20 -4.63
CA ALA A 46 4.67 -7.15 -4.93
C ALA A 46 4.51 -7.76 -6.33
N ALA A 47 3.29 -8.12 -6.73
CA ALA A 47 3.00 -8.63 -8.06
C ALA A 47 3.22 -7.58 -9.16
N GLU A 48 2.81 -6.32 -8.93
CA GLU A 48 3.09 -5.20 -9.84
C GLU A 48 4.61 -5.00 -10.00
N SER A 49 5.37 -5.07 -8.90
CA SER A 49 6.84 -4.96 -8.91
C SER A 49 7.50 -6.09 -9.71
N LEU A 50 7.00 -7.32 -9.56
CA LEU A 50 7.47 -8.48 -10.33
C LEU A 50 7.18 -8.30 -11.82
N LEU A 51 5.97 -7.90 -12.19
CA LEU A 51 5.57 -7.68 -13.57
C LEU A 51 6.37 -6.55 -14.24
N ALA A 52 6.58 -5.45 -13.51
CA ALA A 52 7.45 -4.36 -13.95
C ALA A 52 8.90 -4.84 -14.18
N SER A 53 9.45 -5.66 -13.27
CA SER A 53 10.80 -6.24 -13.42
C SER A 53 10.94 -7.16 -14.63
N ARG A 54 9.84 -7.73 -15.13
CA ARG A 54 9.79 -8.56 -16.35
C ARG A 54 9.47 -7.76 -17.62
N GLY A 55 9.37 -6.44 -17.53
CA GLY A 55 9.08 -5.56 -18.66
C GLY A 55 7.60 -5.47 -19.04
N THR A 56 6.69 -5.93 -18.17
CA THR A 56 5.24 -5.93 -18.43
C THR A 56 4.50 -5.21 -17.30
N PRO A 57 4.69 -3.89 -17.10
CA PRO A 57 4.05 -3.19 -15.99
C PRO A 57 2.52 -3.20 -16.14
N ILE A 58 1.83 -3.75 -15.14
CA ILE A 58 0.37 -3.79 -15.06
C ILE A 58 -0.01 -3.22 -13.69
N ARG A 59 -1.06 -2.39 -13.65
CA ARG A 59 -1.68 -1.94 -12.39
C ARG A 59 -2.75 -2.94 -11.97
N LEU A 60 -2.55 -3.55 -10.81
CA LEU A 60 -3.44 -4.53 -10.19
C LEU A 60 -4.21 -3.94 -9.01
N GLN A 61 -3.76 -2.81 -8.43
CA GLN A 61 -4.49 -2.14 -7.36
C GLN A 61 -5.87 -1.65 -7.83
N PRO A 62 -6.96 -1.99 -7.11
CA PRO A 62 -8.28 -1.42 -7.37
C PRO A 62 -8.26 0.11 -7.18
N PRO A 63 -9.08 0.86 -7.93
CA PRO A 63 -9.21 2.29 -7.71
C PRO A 63 -9.74 2.57 -6.29
N GLU A 64 -9.21 3.61 -5.66
CA GLU A 64 -9.73 4.07 -4.37
C GLU A 64 -11.16 4.60 -4.54
N LEU A 65 -12.03 4.23 -3.60
CA LEU A 65 -13.42 4.66 -3.62
C LEU A 65 -13.52 6.05 -2.99
N PRO A 66 -14.31 6.97 -3.58
CA PRO A 66 -14.49 8.30 -3.02
C PRO A 66 -15.21 8.23 -1.67
N ALA A 67 -14.85 9.12 -0.76
CA ALA A 67 -15.56 9.27 0.51
C ALA A 67 -17.04 9.59 0.26
N GLY A 68 -17.92 8.83 0.91
CA GLY A 68 -19.37 9.04 0.87
C GLY A 68 -19.78 10.39 1.44
N ARG A 69 -21.00 10.86 1.11
CA ARG A 69 -21.49 12.19 1.49
C ARG A 69 -21.44 12.45 3.00
N LEU A 70 -21.84 11.47 3.81
CA LEU A 70 -21.81 11.58 5.26
C LEU A 70 -20.38 11.70 5.81
N ALA A 71 -19.45 10.86 5.31
CA ALA A 71 -18.05 10.92 5.71
C ALA A 71 -17.45 12.30 5.40
N ARG A 72 -17.76 12.87 4.24
CA ARG A 72 -17.29 14.20 3.83
C ARG A 72 -17.87 15.35 4.67
N CYS A 73 -19.10 15.21 5.17
CA CYS A 73 -19.70 16.22 6.04
C CYS A 73 -19.19 16.14 7.48
N LEU A 74 -18.91 14.94 7.98
CA LEU A 74 -18.60 14.71 9.40
C LEU A 74 -17.11 14.67 9.70
N LEU A 75 -16.31 14.19 8.75
CA LEU A 75 -14.87 14.10 8.87
C LEU A 75 -14.29 15.06 7.83
N PRO A 76 -13.47 16.06 8.24
CA PRO A 76 -12.76 16.94 7.32
C PRO A 76 -11.61 16.17 6.66
N ILE A 77 -11.93 15.10 5.95
CA ILE A 77 -10.99 14.33 5.13
C ILE A 77 -11.07 14.94 3.75
N ASP A 78 -10.13 15.82 3.45
CA ASP A 78 -9.96 16.27 2.07
C ASP A 78 -9.53 15.05 1.26
N THR A 79 -10.29 14.69 0.22
CA THR A 79 -9.93 13.57 -0.68
C THR A 79 -8.53 13.73 -1.29
N GLU A 80 -7.99 14.95 -1.26
CA GLU A 80 -6.65 15.35 -1.70
C GLU A 80 -5.53 15.01 -0.70
N SER A 81 -5.88 14.72 0.56
CA SER A 81 -4.94 14.46 1.67
C SER A 81 -4.53 13.01 1.85
N ILE A 82 -5.17 12.07 1.12
CA ILE A 82 -4.68 10.68 1.06
C ILE A 82 -3.45 10.70 0.14
N PRO A 83 -2.24 10.43 0.66
CA PRO A 83 -1.06 10.39 -0.19
C PRO A 83 -1.31 9.35 -1.28
N SER A 84 -1.30 9.78 -2.54
CA SER A 84 -1.23 8.87 -3.68
C SER A 84 -0.10 7.88 -3.40
N PRO A 85 -0.31 6.56 -3.54
CA PRO A 85 0.78 5.61 -3.36
C PRO A 85 1.87 6.01 -4.34
N THR A 86 3.01 6.44 -3.79
CA THR A 86 4.22 6.67 -4.57
C THR A 86 4.40 5.46 -5.46
N ALA A 87 4.24 5.66 -6.76
CA ALA A 87 4.60 4.67 -7.77
C ALA A 87 6.08 4.29 -7.55
N PRO A 88 6.49 3.05 -7.86
CA PRO A 88 7.82 2.53 -7.56
C PRO A 88 8.96 3.43 -8.04
#